data_AF-A0A947NVG6-F1
#
_entry.id   AF-A0A947NVG6-F1
#
_cell.length_a   1.000
_cell.length_b   1.000
_cell.length_c   1.000
_cell.angle_alpha   90.00
_cell.angle_beta   90.00
_cell.angle_gamma   90.00
#
_symmetry.space_group_name_H-M   'P 1'
#
loop_
_entity.id
_entity.type
_entity.pdbx_description
1 polymer ?
#
loop_
_entity_poly.entity_id
_entity_poly.type
_entity_poly.pdbx_seq_one_letter_code
_entity_poly.pdbx_strand_id
1 'polypeptide(L)'
;MQKDDSTMKKLKLSFKGERTYIQGTNLYTAVTEAVKDIFVQDRPWINYIAFRQFAQSGCTIVLGSDSLVSFPIVGHFACQTGEGKIKGQIYETFEMIEKRLPFNEEQMNNTAVIEEKSIIQFRRAGFLAIEEIVFLTKHLHNSLLPPKQGQWVFTQIDLIAPFSNDDNVLYAIHLKQNIANRITISEIEENGHILGKINFSIGKL
;
A
#
# COMPACT_ATOMS: atom_id res chain seq x y z
N MET A 1 -26.82 25.46 5.08
CA MET A 1 -25.75 25.70 4.09
C MET A 1 -24.47 25.17 4.72
N GLN A 2 -24.18 23.88 4.54
CA GLN A 2 -22.97 23.23 5.09
C GLN A 2 -21.82 23.55 4.14
N LYS A 3 -20.72 24.11 4.65
CA LYS A 3 -19.49 24.30 3.87
C LYS A 3 -18.83 22.94 3.66
N ASP A 4 -18.80 22.48 2.42
CA ASP A 4 -17.86 21.47 1.93
C ASP A 4 -16.43 22.06 1.98
N ASP A 5 -15.78 22.01 3.14
CA ASP A 5 -14.34 22.29 3.22
C ASP A 5 -13.56 21.01 2.89
N SER A 6 -13.39 20.75 1.59
CA SER A 6 -12.52 19.68 1.12
C SER A 6 -11.09 19.96 1.59
N THR A 7 -10.48 19.04 2.33
CA THR A 7 -9.10 19.18 2.79
C THR A 7 -8.15 18.59 1.75
N MET A 8 -7.22 19.40 1.26
CA MET A 8 -6.24 19.01 0.25
C MET A 8 -4.82 18.99 0.83
N LYS A 9 -4.05 17.93 0.58
CA LYS A 9 -2.66 17.82 1.05
C LYS A 9 -1.76 17.14 0.02
N LYS A 10 -0.67 17.81 -0.34
CA LYS A 10 0.37 17.28 -1.22
C LYS A 10 1.16 16.15 -0.55
N LEU A 11 1.46 15.10 -1.31
CA LEU A 11 2.23 13.95 -0.86
C LEU A 11 3.73 14.12 -1.08
N LYS A 12 4.54 13.63 -0.15
CA LYS A 12 6.00 13.57 -0.26
C LYS A 12 6.39 12.23 -0.90
N LEU A 13 6.73 12.25 -2.18
CA LEU A 13 6.96 11.04 -2.98
C LEU A 13 8.38 10.99 -3.54
N SER A 14 8.82 9.77 -3.86
CA SER A 14 10.13 9.52 -4.48
C SER A 14 10.09 8.24 -5.31
N PHE A 15 10.85 8.20 -6.39
CA PHE A 15 11.09 6.95 -7.12
C PHE A 15 11.99 6.00 -6.32
N LYS A 16 11.89 4.70 -6.59
CA LYS A 16 12.69 3.66 -5.93
C LYS A 16 13.43 2.78 -6.93
N GLY A 17 14.75 2.70 -6.77
CA GLY A 17 15.64 2.03 -7.71
C GLY A 17 15.43 2.60 -9.12
N GLU A 18 15.43 1.75 -10.16
CA GLU A 18 15.31 2.17 -11.55
C GLU A 18 13.90 2.51 -12.07
N ARG A 19 12.90 2.53 -11.18
CA ARG A 19 11.49 2.73 -11.56
C ARG A 19 11.18 4.17 -11.98
N THR A 20 10.30 4.30 -12.98
CA THR A 20 9.72 5.56 -13.48
C THR A 20 8.29 5.79 -12.99
N TYR A 21 7.83 4.96 -12.05
CA TYR A 21 6.53 5.07 -11.40
C TYR A 21 6.68 4.99 -9.88
N ILE A 22 5.72 5.59 -9.17
CA ILE A 22 5.64 5.57 -7.71
C ILE A 22 5.12 4.21 -7.27
N GLN A 23 5.90 3.53 -6.41
CA GLN A 23 5.50 2.24 -5.87
C GLN A 23 4.31 2.39 -4.90
N GLY A 24 3.36 1.46 -4.95
CA GLY A 24 2.18 1.48 -4.08
C GLY A 24 2.49 1.54 -2.58
N THR A 25 3.62 0.98 -2.14
CA THR A 25 4.10 1.10 -0.75
C THR A 25 4.50 2.54 -0.41
N ASN A 26 5.14 3.26 -1.34
CA ASN A 26 5.49 4.67 -1.14
C ASN A 26 4.24 5.57 -1.11
N LEU A 27 3.25 5.29 -1.98
CA LEU A 27 1.95 5.97 -1.91
C LEU A 27 1.24 5.70 -0.58
N TYR A 28 1.18 4.44 -0.13
CA TYR A 28 0.58 4.10 1.17
C TYR A 28 1.22 4.88 2.32
N THR A 29 2.56 4.89 2.40
CA THR A 29 3.28 5.61 3.45
C THR A 29 3.03 7.11 3.37
N ALA A 30 3.12 7.71 2.19
CA ALA A 30 2.90 9.14 2.02
C ALA A 30 1.46 9.56 2.36
N VAL A 31 0.46 8.77 1.98
CA VAL A 31 -0.94 9.00 2.36
C VAL A 31 -1.11 8.88 3.88
N THR A 32 -0.48 7.87 4.50
CA THR A 32 -0.51 7.69 5.96
C THR A 32 0.09 8.89 6.69
N GLU A 33 1.24 9.39 6.25
CA GLU A 33 1.87 10.60 6.79
C GLU A 33 0.99 11.84 6.60
N ALA A 34 0.43 12.03 5.41
CA ALA A 34 -0.44 13.17 5.11
C ALA A 34 -1.70 13.18 5.97
N VAL A 35 -2.31 12.01 6.22
CA VAL A 35 -3.48 11.88 7.09
C VAL A 35 -3.11 12.15 8.56
N LYS A 36 -1.94 11.66 9.04
CA LYS A 36 -1.44 11.95 10.39
C LYS A 36 -1.19 13.45 10.59
N ASP A 37 -0.68 14.14 9.58
CA ASP A 37 -0.50 15.60 9.58
C ASP A 37 -1.83 16.36 9.68
N ILE A 38 -2.90 15.83 9.09
CA ILE A 38 -4.23 16.47 9.09
C ILE A 38 -4.95 16.23 10.42
N PHE A 39 -4.94 14.98 10.94
CA PHE A 39 -5.63 14.61 12.17
C PHE A 39 -4.65 14.30 13.30
N VAL A 40 -3.79 15.27 13.65
CA VAL A 40 -2.67 15.08 14.60
C VAL A 40 -3.10 14.48 15.95
N GLN A 41 -4.27 14.85 16.46
CA GLN A 41 -4.74 14.43 17.78
C GLN A 41 -5.43 13.05 17.81
N ASP A 42 -5.83 12.51 16.64
CA ASP A 42 -6.74 11.36 16.56
C ASP A 42 -6.05 10.03 16.28
N ARG A 43 -4.71 10.03 16.22
CA ARG A 43 -3.89 8.85 15.85
C ARG A 43 -4.47 8.10 14.64
N PRO A 44 -4.71 8.79 13.51
CA PRO A 44 -5.42 8.19 12.40
C PRO A 44 -4.57 7.11 11.74
N TRP A 45 -5.23 6.16 11.10
CA TRP A 45 -4.55 5.11 10.33
C TRP A 45 -5.35 4.72 9.08
N ILE A 46 -4.64 4.30 8.05
CA ILE A 46 -5.24 3.88 6.78
C ILE A 46 -5.76 2.45 6.93
N ASN A 47 -7.08 2.30 7.02
CA ASN A 47 -7.70 0.98 7.04
C ASN A 47 -8.00 0.42 5.65
N TYR A 48 -8.03 1.28 4.63
CA TYR A 48 -8.24 0.82 3.26
C TYR A 48 -7.52 1.74 2.28
N ILE A 49 -6.86 1.17 1.28
CA ILE A 49 -6.41 1.90 0.08
C ILE A 49 -6.50 1.01 -1.14
N ALA A 50 -6.89 1.56 -2.28
CA ALA A 50 -6.88 0.88 -3.55
C ALA A 50 -6.39 1.82 -4.67
N PHE A 51 -5.53 1.27 -5.53
CA PHE A 51 -4.95 1.94 -6.68
C PHE A 51 -5.64 1.50 -7.97
N ARG A 52 -5.95 2.48 -8.83
CA ARG A 52 -6.55 2.29 -10.15
C ARG A 52 -5.51 2.29 -11.26
N GLN A 53 -4.43 3.04 -11.07
CA GLN A 53 -3.34 3.19 -12.02
C GLN A 53 -2.03 3.50 -11.31
N PHE A 54 -0.92 3.40 -12.03
CA PHE A 54 0.37 3.89 -11.56
C PHE A 54 0.42 5.41 -11.68
N ALA A 55 1.07 6.04 -10.71
CA ALA A 55 1.45 7.45 -10.78
C ALA A 55 2.91 7.57 -11.19
N GLN A 56 3.21 8.52 -12.06
CA GLN A 56 4.54 8.86 -12.58
C GLN A 56 4.97 10.28 -12.17
N SER A 57 4.04 11.07 -11.62
CA SER A 57 4.24 12.44 -11.16
C SER A 57 3.79 12.61 -9.70
N GLY A 58 4.03 13.78 -9.10
CA GLY A 58 3.62 14.10 -7.74
C GLY A 58 2.12 13.90 -7.53
N CYS A 59 1.71 13.54 -6.31
CA CYS A 59 0.29 13.31 -6.01
C CYS A 59 -0.19 14.15 -4.82
N THR A 60 -1.50 14.31 -4.75
CA THR A 60 -2.20 15.04 -3.70
C THR A 60 -3.40 14.22 -3.23
N ILE A 61 -3.67 14.24 -1.92
CA ILE A 61 -4.90 13.69 -1.37
C ILE A 61 -5.97 14.76 -1.20
N VAL A 62 -7.23 14.36 -1.37
CA VAL A 62 -8.41 15.16 -1.07
C VAL A 62 -9.32 14.35 -0.14
N LEU A 63 -9.74 14.94 0.97
CA LEU A 63 -10.70 14.38 1.94
C LEU A 63 -12.05 15.10 1.81
N GLY A 64 -13.16 14.36 1.95
CA GLY A 64 -14.52 14.90 1.90
C GLY A 64 -15.25 14.67 0.56
N SER A 65 -16.45 15.27 0.42
CA SER A 65 -17.33 15.11 -0.75
C SER A 65 -16.87 15.95 -1.95
N ASP A 66 -16.87 15.27 -3.10
CA ASP A 66 -16.89 15.76 -4.47
C ASP A 66 -15.73 16.60 -5.01
N SER A 67 -14.81 15.89 -5.69
CA SER A 67 -14.46 16.12 -7.10
C SER A 67 -14.23 17.58 -7.56
N LEU A 68 -13.39 18.34 -6.86
CA LEU A 68 -12.99 19.70 -7.29
C LEU A 68 -11.80 19.73 -8.25
N VAL A 69 -11.27 18.56 -8.65
CA VAL A 69 -9.92 18.48 -9.20
C VAL A 69 -9.92 17.76 -10.55
N SER A 70 -9.51 18.47 -11.60
CA SER A 70 -9.36 17.98 -12.99
C SER A 70 -8.15 17.07 -13.22
N PHE A 71 -7.59 16.50 -12.15
CA PHE A 71 -6.44 15.61 -12.18
C PHE A 71 -6.86 14.13 -12.32
N PRO A 72 -6.03 13.26 -12.91
CA PRO A 72 -6.28 11.82 -12.94
C PRO A 72 -6.36 11.22 -11.52
N ILE A 73 -7.35 10.37 -11.29
CA ILE A 73 -7.49 9.64 -10.01
C ILE A 73 -6.57 8.41 -10.04
N VAL A 74 -5.58 8.42 -9.14
CA VAL A 74 -4.64 7.31 -8.93
C VAL A 74 -5.27 6.22 -8.08
N GLY A 75 -6.07 6.61 -7.09
CA GLY A 75 -6.67 5.69 -6.14
C GLY A 75 -7.61 6.36 -5.16
N HIS A 76 -8.16 5.55 -4.28
CA HIS A 76 -9.02 6.00 -3.18
C HIS A 76 -8.62 5.28 -1.90
N PHE A 77 -8.85 5.93 -0.77
CA PHE A 77 -8.51 5.38 0.53
C PHE A 77 -9.61 5.71 1.54
N ALA A 78 -9.55 5.01 2.66
CA ALA A 78 -10.22 5.42 3.87
C ALA A 78 -9.26 5.34 5.04
N CYS A 79 -9.47 6.22 6.01
CA CYS A 79 -8.78 6.19 7.28
C CYS A 79 -9.78 6.10 8.42
N GLN A 80 -9.35 5.45 9.49
CA GLN A 80 -10.06 5.44 10.76
C GLN A 80 -9.46 6.53 11.65
N THR A 81 -10.32 7.37 12.21
CA THR A 81 -10.01 8.39 13.22
C THR A 81 -10.82 8.12 14.50
N GLY A 82 -10.57 8.91 15.55
CA GLY A 82 -11.37 8.88 16.77
C GLY A 82 -12.85 9.27 16.54
N GLU A 83 -13.13 10.06 15.51
CA GLU A 83 -14.47 10.53 15.16
C GLU A 83 -15.21 9.62 14.17
N GLY A 84 -14.51 8.65 13.56
CA GLY A 84 -15.10 7.68 12.64
C GLY A 84 -14.24 7.40 11.42
N LYS A 85 -14.89 6.98 10.33
CA LYS A 85 -14.22 6.64 9.08
C LYS A 85 -14.30 7.79 8.10
N ILE A 86 -13.16 8.27 7.61
CA ILE A 86 -13.05 9.34 6.61
C ILE A 86 -12.59 8.73 5.29
N LYS A 87 -13.18 9.18 4.19
CA LYS A 87 -12.81 8.74 2.83
C LYS A 87 -12.00 9.84 2.13
N GLY A 88 -11.10 9.42 1.26
CA GLY A 88 -10.34 10.33 0.42
C GLY A 88 -9.95 9.74 -0.93
N GLN A 89 -9.50 10.61 -1.82
CA GLN A 89 -9.04 10.28 -3.15
C GLN A 89 -7.60 10.75 -3.34
N ILE A 90 -6.85 10.05 -4.20
CA ILE A 90 -5.47 10.36 -4.57
C ILE A 90 -5.49 10.82 -6.02
N TYR A 91 -4.95 12.01 -6.26
CA TYR A 91 -4.87 12.64 -7.58
C TYR A 91 -3.41 12.78 -8.00
N GLU A 92 -3.13 12.46 -9.26
CA GLU A 92 -1.83 12.72 -9.87
C GLU A 92 -1.77 14.15 -10.43
N THR A 93 -0.76 14.90 -10.04
CA THR A 93 -0.53 16.29 -10.44
C THR A 93 0.50 16.36 -11.55
N PHE A 94 0.75 17.56 -12.08
CA PHE A 94 1.81 17.80 -13.07
C PHE A 94 3.21 17.98 -12.46
N GLU A 95 3.36 17.84 -11.14
CA GLU A 95 4.64 18.05 -10.48
C GLU A 95 5.63 16.91 -10.76
N MET A 96 6.85 17.25 -11.16
CA MET A 96 7.89 16.24 -11.39
C MET A 96 8.44 15.71 -10.07
N ILE A 97 8.75 14.41 -10.03
CA ILE A 97 9.44 13.78 -8.91
C ILE A 97 10.93 13.73 -9.23
N GLU A 98 11.71 14.53 -8.50
CA GLU A 98 13.17 14.58 -8.69
C GLU A 98 13.91 13.59 -7.79
N LYS A 99 13.30 13.23 -6.66
CA LYS A 99 13.95 12.39 -5.65
C LYS A 99 13.86 10.91 -6.03
N ARG A 100 15.01 10.23 -5.97
CA ARG A 100 15.11 8.78 -6.11
C ARG A 100 15.84 8.17 -4.93
N LEU A 101 15.33 7.06 -4.42
CA LEU A 101 15.92 6.30 -3.32
C LEU A 101 16.44 4.95 -3.81
N PRO A 102 17.59 4.47 -3.32
CA PRO A 102 18.02 3.09 -3.58
C PRO A 102 17.01 2.12 -2.97
N PHE A 103 16.81 0.97 -3.62
CA PHE A 103 15.94 -0.09 -3.12
C PHE A 103 16.60 -1.44 -3.37
N ASN A 104 16.91 -2.15 -2.29
CA ASN A 104 17.56 -3.45 -2.33
C ASN A 104 16.57 -4.54 -1.93
N GLU A 105 15.98 -5.22 -2.91
CA GLU A 105 15.03 -6.32 -2.68
C GLU A 105 15.70 -7.59 -2.14
N GLU A 106 17.02 -7.76 -2.31
CA GLU A 106 17.72 -8.99 -1.93
C GLU A 106 17.77 -9.22 -0.42
N GLN A 107 17.74 -8.14 0.37
CA GLN A 107 17.76 -8.20 1.83
C GLN A 107 16.57 -8.99 2.41
N MET A 108 15.47 -9.05 1.67
CA MET A 108 14.23 -9.69 2.11
C MET A 108 14.18 -11.21 1.85
N ASN A 109 14.94 -11.73 0.89
CA ASN A 109 14.84 -13.13 0.42
C ASN A 109 15.14 -14.17 1.51
N ASN A 110 15.89 -13.80 2.56
CA ASN A 110 16.33 -14.71 3.62
C ASN A 110 15.64 -14.42 4.97
N THR A 111 14.39 -13.93 4.94
CA THR A 111 13.64 -13.54 6.14
C THR A 111 12.34 -14.31 6.35
N ALA A 112 11.97 -15.17 5.38
CA ALA A 112 10.73 -15.91 5.40
C ALA A 112 10.86 -17.29 4.74
N VAL A 113 9.90 -18.17 5.02
CA VAL A 113 9.78 -19.50 4.45
C VAL A 113 8.42 -19.65 3.77
N ILE A 114 8.39 -20.29 2.59
CA ILE A 114 7.14 -20.62 1.91
C ILE A 114 6.69 -22.01 2.32
N GLU A 115 5.41 -22.12 2.69
CA GLU A 115 4.75 -23.37 3.04
C GLU A 115 3.41 -23.45 2.31
N GLU A 116 3.30 -24.36 1.35
CA GLU A 116 2.10 -24.55 0.51
C GLU A 116 1.59 -23.27 -0.17
N LYS A 117 0.54 -22.66 0.41
CA LYS A 117 -0.11 -21.43 -0.06
C LYS A 117 0.17 -20.24 0.84
N SER A 118 1.21 -20.34 1.65
CA SER A 118 1.55 -19.34 2.66
C SER A 118 3.04 -18.99 2.61
N ILE A 119 3.37 -17.81 3.11
CA ILE A 119 4.74 -17.42 3.42
C ILE A 119 4.78 -16.84 4.83
N ILE A 120 5.71 -17.33 5.64
CA ILE A 120 5.82 -17.00 7.06
C ILE A 120 7.17 -16.33 7.29
N GLN A 121 7.14 -15.10 7.79
CA GLN A 121 8.32 -14.36 8.18
C GLN A 121 8.84 -14.87 9.54
N PHE A 122 10.14 -15.18 9.63
CA PHE A 122 10.78 -15.61 10.89
C PHE A 122 11.71 -14.54 11.48
N ARG A 123 11.97 -13.45 10.75
CA ARG A 123 12.66 -12.25 11.24
C ARG A 123 12.30 -11.03 10.40
N ARG A 124 12.38 -9.84 10.98
CA ARG A 124 12.24 -8.58 10.25
C ARG A 124 13.47 -8.26 9.42
N ALA A 125 13.26 -7.60 8.30
CA ALA A 125 14.32 -7.16 7.40
C ALA A 125 14.71 -5.69 7.63
N GLY A 126 13.98 -4.99 8.50
CA GLY A 126 14.23 -3.59 8.84
C GLY A 126 13.54 -2.59 7.92
N PHE A 127 12.53 -3.04 7.16
CA PHE A 127 11.69 -2.17 6.33
C PHE A 127 10.35 -1.86 7.02
N LEU A 128 9.60 -0.93 6.45
CA LEU A 128 8.24 -0.64 6.91
C LEU A 128 7.35 -1.87 6.73
N ALA A 129 6.40 -2.09 7.65
CA ALA A 129 5.47 -3.23 7.62
C ALA A 129 4.82 -3.43 6.23
N ILE A 130 4.32 -2.35 5.63
CA ILE A 130 3.71 -2.40 4.28
C ILE A 130 4.69 -2.85 3.19
N GLU A 131 5.97 -2.50 3.31
CA GLU A 131 7.00 -2.91 2.35
C GLU A 131 7.29 -4.40 2.48
N GLU A 132 7.42 -4.88 3.72
CA GLU A 132 7.66 -6.30 3.99
C GLU A 132 6.47 -7.15 3.58
N ILE A 133 5.23 -6.75 3.92
CA ILE A 133 4.01 -7.45 3.50
C ILE A 133 3.90 -7.53 1.98
N VAL A 134 4.15 -6.42 1.26
CA VAL A 134 4.14 -6.40 -0.21
C VAL A 134 5.24 -7.30 -0.77
N PHE A 135 6.42 -7.30 -0.18
CA PHE A 135 7.50 -8.18 -0.58
C PHE A 135 7.13 -9.66 -0.38
N LEU A 136 6.68 -10.04 0.83
CA LEU A 136 6.31 -11.41 1.17
C LEU A 136 5.24 -11.92 0.20
N THR A 137 4.23 -11.09 -0.04
CA THR A 137 3.14 -11.41 -0.97
C THR A 137 3.65 -11.61 -2.41
N LYS A 138 4.55 -10.74 -2.89
CA LYS A 138 5.20 -10.91 -4.19
C LYS A 138 6.03 -12.18 -4.27
N HIS A 139 6.79 -12.48 -3.22
CA HIS A 139 7.66 -13.65 -3.16
C HIS A 139 6.83 -14.93 -3.23
N LEU A 140 5.75 -15.01 -2.45
CA LEU A 140 4.79 -16.10 -2.52
C LEU A 140 4.18 -16.25 -3.92
N HIS A 141 3.71 -15.15 -4.52
CA HIS A 141 3.09 -15.20 -5.84
C HIS A 141 4.06 -15.58 -6.96
N ASN A 142 5.31 -15.09 -6.94
CA ASN A 142 6.30 -15.47 -7.95
C ASN A 142 6.68 -16.95 -7.85
N SER A 143 6.69 -17.52 -6.64
CA SER A 143 6.98 -18.94 -6.42
C SER A 143 5.82 -19.85 -6.83
N LEU A 144 4.57 -19.46 -6.52
CA LEU A 144 3.40 -20.31 -6.77
C LEU A 144 2.72 -20.05 -8.11
N LEU A 145 2.71 -18.80 -8.56
CA LEU A 145 1.95 -18.28 -9.69
C LEU A 145 2.83 -17.38 -10.58
N PRO A 146 3.96 -17.89 -11.12
CA PRO A 146 4.86 -17.08 -11.92
C PRO A 146 4.12 -16.50 -13.14
N PRO A 147 4.13 -15.17 -13.32
CA PRO A 147 3.39 -14.55 -14.41
C PRO A 147 4.03 -14.83 -15.76
N LYS A 148 3.22 -15.16 -16.76
CA LYS A 148 3.70 -15.32 -18.15
C LYS A 148 4.11 -13.99 -18.79
N GLN A 149 3.44 -12.90 -18.41
CA GLN A 149 3.72 -11.54 -18.86
C GLN A 149 3.37 -10.55 -17.75
N GLY A 150 4.15 -9.48 -17.64
CA GLY A 150 3.97 -8.46 -16.61
C GLY A 150 4.52 -8.91 -15.26
N GLN A 151 4.14 -8.20 -14.20
CA GLN A 151 4.59 -8.48 -12.84
C GLN A 151 3.43 -8.37 -11.87
N TRP A 152 3.53 -9.08 -10.75
CA TRP A 152 2.62 -8.90 -9.62
C TRP A 152 2.76 -7.50 -9.05
N VAL A 153 1.63 -6.79 -8.94
CA VAL A 153 1.55 -5.41 -8.49
C VAL A 153 0.55 -5.32 -7.34
N PHE A 154 0.96 -4.66 -6.27
CA PHE A 154 0.11 -4.33 -5.13
C PHE A 154 -0.97 -3.34 -5.56
N THR A 155 -2.25 -3.73 -5.46
CA THR A 155 -3.38 -2.90 -5.90
C THR A 155 -4.28 -2.44 -4.78
N GLN A 156 -4.44 -3.22 -3.72
CA GLN A 156 -5.34 -2.85 -2.62
C GLN A 156 -4.90 -3.50 -1.31
N ILE A 157 -5.09 -2.81 -0.20
CA ILE A 157 -5.03 -3.40 1.15
C ILE A 157 -6.26 -2.95 1.95
N ASP A 158 -6.78 -3.86 2.76
CA ASP A 158 -7.93 -3.65 3.65
C ASP A 158 -7.58 -4.24 5.02
N LEU A 159 -7.51 -3.40 6.03
CA LEU A 159 -6.94 -3.69 7.34
C LEU A 159 -8.00 -3.55 8.43
N ILE A 160 -7.97 -4.46 9.39
CA ILE A 160 -8.88 -4.50 10.55
C ILE A 160 -8.27 -3.70 11.72
N ALA A 161 -6.94 -3.63 11.78
CA ALA A 161 -6.19 -2.84 12.75
C ALA A 161 -4.98 -2.14 12.08
N PRO A 162 -4.42 -1.08 12.68
CA PRO A 162 -3.17 -0.48 12.18
C PRO A 162 -2.01 -1.48 12.32
N PHE A 163 -0.98 -1.32 11.49
CA PHE A 163 0.29 -2.03 11.70
C PHE A 163 0.88 -1.71 13.07
N SER A 164 1.45 -2.73 13.72
CA SER A 164 2.24 -2.50 14.92
C SER A 164 3.51 -1.69 14.61
N ASN A 165 3.93 -0.86 15.58
CA ASN A 165 5.23 -0.19 15.55
C ASN A 165 6.34 -1.02 16.24
N ASP A 166 6.02 -2.25 16.66
CA ASP A 166 6.98 -3.16 17.30
C ASP A 166 7.82 -3.91 16.24
N ASP A 167 9.14 -3.80 16.37
CA ASP A 167 10.10 -4.47 15.48
C ASP A 167 10.18 -5.99 15.70
N ASN A 168 9.53 -6.54 16.74
CA ASN A 168 9.44 -7.98 16.99
C ASN A 168 8.23 -8.64 16.34
N VAL A 169 7.30 -7.84 15.80
CA VAL A 169 6.11 -8.36 15.14
C VAL A 169 6.50 -8.99 13.81
N LEU A 170 5.99 -10.19 13.55
CA LEU A 170 6.21 -10.95 12.32
C LEU A 170 4.92 -11.09 11.52
N TYR A 171 5.06 -11.12 10.20
CA TYR A 171 3.95 -11.25 9.28
C TYR A 171 3.89 -12.62 8.62
N ALA A 172 2.67 -13.13 8.41
CA ALA A 172 2.42 -14.23 7.50
C ALA A 172 1.39 -13.83 6.44
N ILE A 173 1.57 -14.34 5.22
CA ILE A 173 0.66 -14.09 4.10
C ILE A 173 0.11 -15.42 3.62
N HIS A 174 -1.21 -15.51 3.52
CA HIS A 174 -1.91 -16.72 3.07
C HIS A 174 -2.71 -16.43 1.81
N LEU A 175 -2.37 -17.09 0.70
CA LEU A 175 -3.10 -16.96 -0.55
C LEU A 175 -4.48 -17.61 -0.44
N LYS A 176 -5.54 -16.80 -0.37
CA LYS A 176 -6.93 -17.28 -0.21
C LYS A 176 -7.66 -17.43 -1.54
N GLN A 177 -7.45 -16.50 -2.46
CA GLN A 177 -8.11 -16.50 -3.77
C GLN A 177 -7.13 -16.18 -4.89
N ASN A 178 -7.30 -16.86 -6.01
CA ASN A 178 -6.59 -16.63 -7.26
C ASN A 178 -7.61 -16.67 -8.41
N ILE A 179 -7.75 -15.56 -9.11
CA ILE A 179 -8.66 -15.39 -10.23
C ILE A 179 -7.82 -15.35 -11.49
N ALA A 180 -7.89 -16.45 -12.25
CA ALA A 180 -7.26 -16.61 -13.57
C ALA A 180 -5.75 -16.31 -13.62
N ASN A 181 -5.00 -16.50 -12.52
CA ASN A 181 -3.58 -16.13 -12.41
C ASN A 181 -3.31 -14.65 -12.75
N ARG A 182 -4.29 -13.78 -12.48
CA ARG A 182 -4.22 -12.35 -12.80
C ARG A 182 -4.56 -11.45 -11.63
N ILE A 183 -5.41 -11.91 -10.72
CA ILE A 183 -5.80 -11.19 -9.52
C ILE A 183 -5.72 -12.18 -8.37
N THR A 184 -5.14 -11.76 -7.26
CA THR A 184 -5.09 -12.55 -6.03
C THR A 184 -5.59 -11.74 -4.85
N ILE A 185 -6.14 -12.45 -3.87
CA ILE A 185 -6.49 -11.92 -2.55
C ILE A 185 -5.82 -12.82 -1.53
N SER A 186 -4.97 -12.21 -0.71
CA SER A 186 -4.24 -12.88 0.36
C SER A 186 -4.64 -12.29 1.70
N GLU A 187 -4.72 -13.15 2.71
CA GLU A 187 -4.89 -12.74 4.11
C GLU A 187 -3.52 -12.37 4.69
N ILE A 188 -3.51 -11.33 5.51
CA ILE A 188 -2.34 -10.90 6.28
C ILE A 188 -2.58 -11.30 7.73
N GLU A 189 -1.62 -12.01 8.31
CA GLU A 189 -1.56 -12.27 9.74
C GLU A 189 -0.40 -11.50 10.37
N GLU A 190 -0.63 -10.99 11.57
CA GLU A 190 0.34 -10.34 12.46
C GLU A 190 0.42 -11.17 13.74
N ASN A 191 1.56 -11.82 14.00
CA ASN A 191 1.74 -12.73 15.14
C ASN A 191 0.62 -13.79 15.31
N GLY A 192 0.14 -14.35 14.20
CA GLY A 192 -0.94 -15.36 14.18
C GLY A 192 -2.36 -14.81 14.32
N HIS A 193 -2.53 -13.48 14.34
CA HIS A 193 -3.84 -12.83 14.32
C HIS A 193 -4.10 -12.21 12.96
N ILE A 194 -5.33 -12.39 12.43
CA ILE A 194 -5.72 -11.80 11.15
C ILE A 194 -5.70 -10.27 11.28
N LEU A 195 -4.83 -9.64 10.50
CA LEU A 195 -4.68 -8.19 10.43
C LEU A 195 -5.52 -7.59 9.29
N GLY A 196 -5.71 -8.33 8.20
CA GLY A 196 -6.43 -7.83 7.04
C GLY A 196 -6.22 -8.65 5.77
N LYS A 197 -6.38 -7.99 4.63
CA LYS A 197 -6.24 -8.58 3.30
C LYS A 197 -5.44 -7.67 2.38
N ILE A 198 -4.69 -8.29 1.48
CA ILE A 198 -3.95 -7.60 0.43
C ILE A 198 -4.27 -8.22 -0.92
N ASN A 199 -4.48 -7.36 -1.91
CA ASN A 199 -4.77 -7.75 -3.27
C ASN A 199 -3.62 -7.38 -4.18
N PHE A 200 -3.36 -8.28 -5.11
CA PHE A 200 -2.42 -8.06 -6.20
C PHE A 200 -3.10 -8.29 -7.53
N SER A 201 -2.58 -7.64 -8.56
CA SER A 201 -2.91 -7.94 -9.95
C SER A 201 -1.66 -7.99 -10.82
N ILE A 202 -1.79 -8.59 -12.00
CA ILE A 202 -0.76 -8.50 -13.04
C ILE A 202 -0.83 -7.15 -13.72
N GLY A 203 0.22 -6.34 -13.53
CA GLY A 203 0.40 -5.06 -14.20
C GLY A 203 1.50 -5.12 -15.27
N LYS A 204 1.38 -4.25 -16.27
CA LYS A 204 2.49 -3.86 -17.15
C LYS A 204 3.05 -2.56 -16.59
N LEU A 205 4.32 -2.58 -16.23
CA LEU A 205 5.07 -1.45 -15.67
C LEU A 205 5.69 -0.63 -16.79
#